data_AF-A0A7X4FHZ8-F1
#
_entry.id   AF-A0A7X4FHZ8-F1
#
_cell.length_a   1.000
_cell.length_b   1.000
_cell.length_c   1.000
_cell.angle_alpha   90.00
_cell.angle_beta   90.00
_cell.angle_gamma   90.00
#
_symmetry.space_group_name_H-M   'P 1'
#
loop_
_entity.id
_entity.type
_entity.pdbx_description
1 polymer ?
#
loop_
_entity_poly.entity_id
_entity_poly.type
_entity_poly.pdbx_seq_one_letter_code
_entity_poly.pdbx_strand_id
1 'polypeptide(L)'
;SDQHYKIGIATGGWKHTAKMKLRHAGFNLKNMVLFSSDNSDERVEIMKKCLSALGNDFHRVVYVGDAVWDIQATKKLGWHFIGVGPRLKGKCEFWVEDYSNYDTFMRMLHA
;
A
#
# COMPACT_ATOMS: atom_id res chain seq x y z
N SER A 1 6.47 -5.18 -21.75
CA SER A 1 5.68 -4.12 -21.09
C SER A 1 6.30 -3.86 -19.74
N ASP A 2 6.75 -2.63 -19.54
CA ASP A 2 7.58 -2.12 -18.43
C ASP A 2 7.16 -2.60 -17.03
N GLN A 3 7.74 -3.72 -16.56
CA GLN A 3 7.55 -4.19 -15.17
C GLN A 3 8.56 -3.48 -14.25
N HIS A 4 8.39 -2.17 -14.07
CA HIS A 4 9.18 -1.45 -13.05
C HIS A 4 8.64 -1.62 -11.63
N TYR A 5 7.38 -2.07 -11.48
CA TYR A 5 6.73 -2.22 -10.18
C TYR A 5 6.02 -3.56 -10.04
N LYS A 6 6.07 -4.14 -8.85
CA LYS A 6 5.14 -5.17 -8.40
C LYS A 6 4.23 -4.55 -7.33
N ILE A 7 2.93 -4.77 -7.46
CA ILE A 7 1.92 -4.14 -6.62
C ILE A 7 1.16 -5.23 -5.86
N GLY A 8 1.02 -5.03 -4.55
CA GLY A 8 0.19 -5.85 -3.67
C GLY A 8 -0.65 -4.98 -2.75
N ILE A 9 -1.72 -5.57 -2.21
CA ILE A 9 -2.63 -4.91 -1.26
C ILE A 9 -2.47 -5.56 0.10
N ALA A 10 -2.06 -4.76 1.09
CA ALA A 10 -2.06 -5.14 2.49
C ALA A 10 -3.14 -4.34 3.21
N THR A 11 -4.08 -5.01 3.89
CA THR A 11 -5.21 -4.33 4.55
C THR A 11 -5.52 -4.94 5.91
N GLY A 12 -5.96 -4.12 6.87
CA GLY A 12 -6.49 -4.62 8.14
C GLY A 12 -7.92 -5.19 8.05
N GLY A 13 -8.62 -5.01 6.92
CA GLY A 13 -9.95 -5.58 6.71
C GLY A 13 -9.91 -7.07 6.36
N TRP A 14 -11.05 -7.76 6.51
CA TRP A 14 -11.17 -9.17 6.14
C TRP A 14 -10.97 -9.38 4.63
N LYS A 15 -10.36 -10.52 4.26
CA LYS A 15 -10.05 -10.83 2.85
C LYS A 15 -11.29 -10.80 1.97
N HIS A 16 -12.38 -11.36 2.46
CA HIS A 16 -13.63 -11.47 1.73
C HIS A 16 -14.19 -10.09 1.36
N THR A 17 -14.27 -9.17 2.35
CA THR A 17 -14.82 -7.83 2.15
C THR A 17 -13.89 -6.96 1.30
N ALA A 18 -12.58 -7.08 1.47
CA ALA A 18 -11.59 -6.42 0.62
C ALA A 18 -11.74 -6.83 -0.85
N LYS A 19 -11.81 -8.14 -1.12
CA LYS A 19 -12.05 -8.66 -2.48
C LYS A 19 -13.38 -8.18 -3.05
N MET A 20 -14.44 -8.15 -2.24
CA MET A 20 -15.75 -7.65 -2.66
C MET A 20 -15.69 -6.19 -3.12
N LYS A 21 -15.08 -5.31 -2.32
CA LYS A 21 -14.91 -3.89 -2.65
C LYS A 21 -14.09 -3.70 -3.94
N LEU A 22 -13.00 -4.43 -4.08
CA LEU A 22 -12.12 -4.33 -5.25
C LEU A 22 -12.81 -4.82 -6.53
N ARG A 23 -13.56 -5.92 -6.48
CA ARG A 23 -14.36 -6.36 -7.63
C ARG A 23 -15.40 -5.32 -8.03
N HIS A 24 -16.09 -4.75 -7.05
CA HIS A 24 -17.10 -3.72 -7.30
C HIS A 24 -16.48 -2.45 -7.91
N ALA A 25 -15.25 -2.11 -7.52
CA ALA A 25 -14.46 -1.03 -8.12
C ALA A 25 -13.81 -1.40 -9.48
N GLY A 26 -14.08 -2.58 -10.04
CA GLY A 26 -13.62 -2.98 -11.37
C GLY A 26 -12.21 -3.60 -11.43
N PHE A 27 -11.58 -3.91 -10.28
CA PHE A 27 -10.25 -4.52 -10.28
C PHE A 27 -10.29 -6.02 -10.64
N ASN A 28 -9.37 -6.44 -11.52
CA ASN A 28 -9.12 -7.85 -11.80
C ASN A 28 -8.24 -8.48 -10.72
N LEU A 29 -8.77 -9.48 -10.02
CA LEU A 29 -8.11 -10.11 -8.88
C LEU A 29 -7.30 -11.36 -9.24
N LYS A 30 -7.30 -11.83 -10.50
CA LYS A 30 -6.83 -13.17 -10.88
C LYS A 30 -5.37 -13.45 -10.48
N ASN A 31 -4.52 -12.44 -10.40
CA ASN A 31 -3.10 -12.56 -10.00
C ASN A 31 -2.67 -11.49 -9.00
N MET A 32 -3.62 -10.89 -8.28
CA MET A 32 -3.31 -9.80 -7.37
C MET A 32 -2.87 -10.35 -6.01
N VAL A 33 -1.68 -9.94 -5.55
CA VAL A 33 -1.24 -10.24 -4.18
C VAL A 33 -2.09 -9.42 -3.22
N LEU A 34 -2.81 -10.11 -2.33
CA LEU A 34 -3.64 -9.48 -1.30
C LEU A 34 -3.49 -10.22 0.02
N PHE A 35 -3.07 -9.48 1.03
CA PHE A 35 -2.97 -9.91 2.42
C PHE A 35 -3.86 -9.05 3.31
N SER A 36 -4.49 -9.70 4.26
CA SER A 36 -5.59 -9.14 5.06
C SER A 36 -5.43 -9.53 6.54
N SER A 37 -6.36 -9.09 7.39
CA SER A 37 -6.41 -9.56 8.79
C SER A 37 -6.63 -11.07 8.95
N ASP A 38 -7.18 -11.75 7.93
CA ASP A 38 -7.22 -13.22 7.86
C ASP A 38 -5.82 -13.88 7.94
N ASN A 39 -4.74 -13.13 7.65
CA ASN A 39 -3.37 -13.63 7.63
C ASN A 39 -2.56 -13.26 8.88
N SER A 40 -2.94 -12.20 9.59
CA SER A 40 -2.38 -11.72 10.86
C SER A 40 -3.20 -10.53 11.34
N ASP A 41 -3.34 -10.36 12.64
CA ASP A 41 -3.93 -9.18 13.27
C ASP A 41 -2.95 -7.98 13.34
N GLU A 42 -1.65 -8.21 13.22
CA GLU A 42 -0.65 -7.12 13.21
C GLU A 42 -0.42 -6.55 11.80
N ARG A 43 -0.56 -5.22 11.68
CA ARG A 43 -0.34 -4.47 10.42
C ARG A 43 1.01 -4.78 9.76
N VAL A 44 2.07 -4.76 10.55
CA VAL A 44 3.44 -4.97 10.09
C VAL A 44 3.59 -6.35 9.48
N GLU A 45 2.99 -7.37 10.10
CA GLU A 45 3.05 -8.75 9.61
C GLU A 45 2.20 -8.95 8.35
N ILE A 46 1.02 -8.32 8.25
CA ILE A 46 0.24 -8.29 7.00
C ILE A 46 1.10 -7.71 5.85
N MET A 47 1.78 -6.58 6.11
CA MET A 47 2.63 -5.91 5.13
C MET A 47 3.83 -6.78 4.71
N LYS A 48 4.57 -7.37 5.65
CA LYS A 48 5.71 -8.26 5.36
C LYS A 48 5.29 -9.48 4.53
N LYS A 49 4.18 -10.11 4.88
CA LYS A 49 3.66 -11.27 4.12
C LYS A 49 3.27 -10.87 2.70
N CYS A 50 2.68 -9.67 2.53
CA CYS A 50 2.39 -9.10 1.22
C CYS A 50 3.68 -8.92 0.39
N LEU A 51 4.71 -8.30 0.97
CA LEU A 51 6.00 -8.11 0.29
C LEU A 51 6.61 -9.46 -0.12
N SER A 52 6.69 -10.42 0.81
CA SER A 52 7.24 -11.75 0.55
C SER A 52 6.54 -12.47 -0.60
N ALA A 53 5.22 -12.33 -0.73
CA ALA A 53 4.47 -12.90 -1.83
C ALA A 53 4.69 -12.18 -3.18
N LEU A 54 5.11 -10.92 -3.18
CA LEU A 54 5.54 -10.20 -4.38
C LEU A 54 6.96 -10.62 -4.82
N GLY A 55 7.77 -11.12 -3.89
CA GLY A 55 9.14 -11.60 -4.10
C GLY A 55 10.11 -10.98 -3.08
N ASN A 56 11.41 -11.18 -3.29
CA ASN A 56 12.44 -10.72 -2.35
C ASN A 56 13.42 -9.69 -2.96
N ASP A 57 13.39 -9.49 -4.28
CA ASP A 57 14.35 -8.64 -4.99
C ASP A 57 13.75 -7.27 -5.30
N PHE A 58 13.67 -6.42 -4.27
CA PHE A 58 13.23 -5.04 -4.40
C PHE A 58 14.33 -4.08 -3.93
N HIS A 59 14.76 -3.17 -4.81
CA HIS A 59 15.62 -2.06 -4.41
C HIS A 59 14.91 -1.14 -3.40
N ARG A 60 13.59 -0.98 -3.53
CA ARG A 60 12.80 -0.07 -2.71
C ARG A 60 11.39 -0.61 -2.52
N VAL A 61 10.85 -0.41 -1.32
CA VAL A 61 9.44 -0.66 -1.00
C VAL A 61 8.77 0.66 -0.67
N VAL A 62 7.70 0.98 -1.38
CA VAL A 62 6.84 2.15 -1.12
C VAL A 62 5.47 1.66 -0.69
N TYR A 63 4.95 2.20 0.40
CA TYR A 63 3.59 1.95 0.86
C TYR A 63 2.76 3.21 0.76
N VAL A 64 1.57 3.06 0.16
CA VAL A 64 0.59 4.13 0.02
C VAL A 64 -0.56 3.84 0.98
N GLY A 65 -0.85 4.78 1.89
CA GLY A 65 -1.86 4.59 2.92
C GLY A 65 -2.49 5.90 3.38
N ASP A 66 -3.59 5.81 4.13
CA ASP A 66 -4.46 6.97 4.40
C ASP A 66 -4.73 7.19 5.90
N ALA A 67 -3.97 6.53 6.77
CA ALA A 67 -4.13 6.63 8.20
C ALA A 67 -2.82 6.51 8.99
N VAL A 68 -2.86 6.99 10.23
CA VAL A 68 -1.67 7.18 11.08
C VAL A 68 -0.98 5.85 11.42
N TRP A 69 -1.74 4.78 11.55
CA TRP A 69 -1.17 3.44 11.78
C TRP A 69 -0.33 2.95 10.58
N ASP A 70 -0.57 3.46 9.36
CA ASP A 70 0.24 3.10 8.19
C ASP A 70 1.61 3.79 8.27
N ILE A 71 1.65 5.06 8.70
CA ILE A 71 2.89 5.78 9.01
C ILE A 71 3.71 5.04 10.08
N GLN A 72 3.04 4.58 11.14
CA GLN A 72 3.72 3.85 12.22
C GLN A 72 4.29 2.52 11.73
N ALA A 73 3.54 1.79 10.91
CA ALA A 73 3.96 0.50 10.38
C ALA A 73 5.13 0.64 9.39
N THR A 74 5.07 1.60 8.47
CA THR A 74 6.18 1.87 7.53
C THR A 74 7.44 2.34 8.24
N LYS A 75 7.30 3.19 9.28
CA LYS A 75 8.45 3.60 10.11
C LYS A 75 9.12 2.40 10.79
N LYS A 76 8.36 1.45 11.33
CA LYS A 76 8.90 0.20 11.91
C LYS A 76 9.60 -0.67 10.87
N LEU A 77 9.12 -0.67 9.63
CA LEU A 77 9.63 -1.48 8.53
C LEU A 77 10.78 -0.82 7.75
N GLY A 78 11.04 0.47 7.97
CA GLY A 78 11.97 1.25 7.15
C GLY A 78 11.52 1.42 5.71
N TRP A 79 10.20 1.42 5.46
CA TRP A 79 9.65 1.57 4.11
C TRP A 79 9.34 3.03 3.80
N HIS A 80 9.46 3.40 2.52
CA HIS A 80 9.00 4.71 2.05
C HIS A 80 7.48 4.80 2.17
N PHE A 81 6.97 5.94 2.60
CA PHE A 81 5.54 6.13 2.83
C PHE A 81 5.01 7.35 2.08
N ILE A 82 3.92 7.15 1.35
CA ILE A 82 3.14 8.23 0.74
C ILE A 82 1.75 8.22 1.38
N GLY A 83 1.44 9.30 2.09
CA GLY A 83 0.12 9.51 2.67
C GLY A 83 -0.89 10.01 1.64
N VAL A 84 -2.12 9.53 1.72
CA VAL A 84 -3.23 10.00 0.88
C VAL A 84 -4.40 10.48 1.72
N GLY A 85 -5.06 11.55 1.28
CA GLY A 85 -6.33 11.99 1.84
C GLY A 85 -6.22 12.94 3.03
N PRO A 86 -7.34 13.58 3.39
CA PRO A 86 -7.36 14.68 4.36
C PRO A 86 -6.91 14.29 5.76
N ARG A 87 -7.05 13.00 6.13
CA ARG A 87 -6.65 12.48 7.45
C ARG A 87 -5.16 12.60 7.74
N LEU A 88 -4.33 12.66 6.69
CA LEU A 88 -2.88 12.70 6.77
C LEU A 88 -2.26 14.05 6.41
N LYS A 89 -3.08 15.07 6.12
CA LYS A 89 -2.60 16.41 5.81
C LYS A 89 -1.68 16.93 6.92
N GLY A 90 -0.42 17.21 6.58
CA GLY A 90 0.60 17.68 7.51
C GLY A 90 1.13 16.64 8.50
N LYS A 91 0.90 15.33 8.27
CA LYS A 91 1.33 14.26 9.19
C LYS A 91 2.46 13.39 8.67
N CYS A 92 2.82 13.51 7.39
CA CYS A 92 3.92 12.79 6.76
C CYS A 92 4.60 13.67 5.71
N GLU A 93 5.85 13.32 5.39
CA GLU A 93 6.69 14.07 4.45
C GLU A 93 6.12 14.07 3.03
N PHE A 94 5.80 12.88 2.50
CA PHE A 94 5.15 12.71 1.21
C PHE A 94 3.65 12.53 1.41
N TRP A 95 2.86 13.46 0.88
CA TRP A 95 1.40 13.46 1.03
C TRP A 95 0.71 14.06 -0.21
N VAL A 96 -0.39 13.43 -0.62
CA VAL A 96 -1.30 13.96 -1.64
C VAL A 96 -2.74 13.99 -1.10
N GLU A 97 -3.54 14.96 -1.52
CA GLU A 97 -4.95 15.02 -1.16
C GLU A 97 -5.73 13.86 -1.80
N ASP A 98 -5.46 13.60 -3.08
CA ASP A 98 -6.01 12.51 -3.87
C ASP A 98 -5.05 12.15 -5.02
N TYR A 99 -5.51 11.33 -5.97
CA TYR A 99 -4.72 10.86 -7.12
C TYR A 99 -4.87 11.75 -8.37
N SER A 100 -5.45 12.94 -8.27
CA SER A 100 -5.70 13.81 -9.43
C SER A 100 -4.43 14.37 -10.08
N ASN A 101 -3.36 14.55 -9.30
CA ASN A 101 -2.08 15.06 -9.80
C ASN A 101 -1.05 13.92 -9.94
N TYR A 102 -1.10 13.26 -11.10
CA TYR A 102 -0.24 12.11 -11.43
C TYR A 102 1.26 12.43 -11.31
N ASP A 103 1.73 13.54 -11.88
CA ASP A 103 3.15 13.89 -11.89
C ASP A 103 3.72 14.14 -10.49
N THR A 104 2.90 14.70 -9.61
CA THR A 104 3.29 14.90 -8.20
C THR A 104 3.39 13.58 -7.49
N PHE A 105 2.42 12.68 -7.65
CA PHE A 105 2.48 11.34 -7.08
C PHE A 105 3.71 10.56 -7.57
N MET A 106 4.01 10.60 -8.88
CA MET A 106 5.15 9.90 -9.45
C MET A 106 6.49 10.45 -8.95
N ARG A 107 6.64 11.77 -8.77
CA ARG A 107 7.83 12.36 -8.14
C ARG A 107 8.02 11.85 -6.71
N MET A 108 6.95 11.77 -5.92
CA MET A 108 7.01 11.23 -4.56
C MET A 108 7.36 9.74 -4.54
N LEU A 109 6.88 8.97 -5.52
CA LEU A 109 7.17 7.55 -5.68
C LEU A 109 8.67 7.30 -5.94
N HIS A 110 9.34 8.21 -6.66
CA HIS A 110 10.75 8.09 -7.08
C HIS A 110 11.74 8.86 -6.20
N ALA A 111 11.26 9.64 -5.22
CA ALA A 111 12.06 10.48 -4.33
C ALA A 111 13.14 9.73 -3.52
#